data_AF-A0A5S9M4D4-F1
#
_entry.id   AF-A0A5S9M4D4-F1
#
_cell.length_a   1.000
_cell.length_b   1.000
_cell.length_c   1.000
_cell.angle_alpha   90.00
_cell.angle_beta   90.00
_cell.angle_gamma   90.00
#
_symmetry.space_group_name_H-M   'P 1'
#
loop_
_entity.id
_entity.type
_entity.pdbx_description
1 polymer ?
#
loop_
_entity_poly.entity_id
_entity_poly.type
_entity_poly.pdbx_seq_one_letter_code
_entity_poly.pdbx_strand_id
1 'polypeptide(L)'
;MTSHMKKKGALVIYDEVITAFRFMYGGAQDLLQVKPDLTALGKIIGGGLPIGAYGGKKEIMEQVAPLGPAYQAGTMAGNPASILSGIACLNC
;
A
#
# COMPACT_ATOMS: atom_id res chain seq x y z
N MET A 1 -17.25 -7.98 -7.13
CA MET A 1 -17.39 -7.10 -5.95
C MET A 1 -16.87 -5.69 -6.21
N THR A 2 -15.63 -5.53 -6.67
CA THR A 2 -15.00 -4.23 -6.99
C THR A 2 -15.84 -3.37 -7.95
N SER A 3 -16.38 -3.96 -9.03
CA SER A 3 -17.23 -3.26 -10.00
C SER A 3 -18.55 -2.74 -9.41
N HIS A 4 -19.14 -3.47 -8.46
CA HIS A 4 -20.38 -3.08 -7.79
C HIS A 4 -20.17 -1.90 -6.85
N MET A 5 -19.07 -1.88 -6.11
CA MET A 5 -18.74 -0.78 -5.20
C MET A 5 -18.43 0.51 -5.96
N LYS A 6 -17.72 0.41 -7.08
CA LYS A 6 -17.47 1.56 -7.96
C LYS A 6 -18.76 2.19 -8.49
N LYS A 7 -19.76 1.39 -8.85
CA LYS A 7 -21.09 1.90 -9.27
C LYS A 7 -21.81 2.66 -8.17
N LYS A 8 -21.50 2.39 -6.90
CA LYS A 8 -22.05 3.09 -5.73
C LYS A 8 -21.21 4.31 -5.30
N GLY A 9 -20.16 4.66 -6.05
CA GLY A 9 -19.24 5.75 -5.69
C GLY A 9 -18.34 5.43 -4.48
N ALA A 10 -18.24 4.17 -4.06
CA ALA A 10 -17.40 3.76 -2.95
C ALA A 10 -15.97 3.44 -3.41
N LEU A 11 -14.98 3.82 -2.61
CA LEU A 11 -13.59 3.43 -2.80
C LEU A 11 -13.39 1.96 -2.43
N VAL A 12 -12.62 1.24 -3.24
CA VAL A 12 -12.22 -0.13 -2.95
C VAL A 12 -10.78 -0.15 -2.48
N ILE A 13 -10.58 -0.55 -1.24
CA ILE A 13 -9.26 -0.65 -0.59
C ILE A 13 -8.94 -2.12 -0.37
N TYR A 14 -7.76 -2.56 -0.80
CA TYR A 14 -7.27 -3.90 -0.50
C TYR A 14 -6.25 -3.82 0.63
N ASP A 15 -6.50 -4.56 1.70
CA ASP A 15 -5.51 -4.77 2.75
C ASP A 15 -4.60 -5.92 2.33
N GLU A 16 -3.41 -5.56 1.88
CA GLU A 16 -2.38 -6.49 1.47
C GLU A 16 -1.21 -6.55 2.46
N VAL A 17 -1.43 -6.14 3.71
CA VAL A 17 -0.39 -6.15 4.76
C VAL A 17 0.15 -7.57 4.98
N ILE A 18 -0.68 -8.62 4.80
CA ILE A 18 -0.24 -10.02 4.86
C ILE A 18 0.08 -10.59 3.47
N THR A 19 -0.74 -10.27 2.47
CA THR A 19 -0.75 -10.99 1.19
C THR A 19 0.30 -10.50 0.21
N ALA A 20 0.65 -9.21 0.22
CA ALA A 20 1.68 -8.67 -0.66
C ALA A 20 3.04 -9.29 -0.34
N PHE A 21 3.71 -9.78 -1.39
CA PHE A 21 5.04 -10.39 -1.38
C PHE A 21 5.15 -11.68 -0.54
N ARG A 22 4.02 -12.24 -0.08
CA ARG A 22 4.01 -13.44 0.76
C ARG A 22 4.05 -14.72 -0.04
N PHE A 23 3.22 -14.79 -1.09
CA PHE A 23 3.00 -16.00 -1.87
C PHE A 23 3.70 -15.95 -3.22
N MET A 24 3.90 -14.75 -3.75
CA MET A 24 4.61 -14.47 -4.98
C MET A 24 5.12 -13.03 -4.96
N TYR A 25 5.95 -12.68 -5.93
CA TYR A 25 6.25 -11.27 -6.19
C TYR A 25 5.00 -10.57 -6.74
N GLY A 26 4.51 -9.56 -6.03
CA GLY A 26 3.16 -9.00 -6.22
C GLY A 26 2.23 -9.32 -5.05
N GLY A 27 0.94 -9.08 -5.20
CA GLY A 27 -0.08 -9.28 -4.19
C GLY A 27 -1.23 -10.19 -4.64
N ALA A 28 -2.21 -10.36 -3.75
CA ALA A 28 -3.47 -11.02 -4.06
C ALA A 28 -4.20 -10.32 -5.21
N GLN A 29 -4.05 -8.98 -5.33
CA GLN A 29 -4.59 -8.22 -6.46
C GLN A 29 -4.04 -8.70 -7.82
N ASP A 30 -2.77 -9.11 -7.88
CA ASP A 30 -2.13 -9.62 -9.11
C ASP A 30 -2.61 -11.04 -9.42
N LEU A 31 -2.66 -11.91 -8.41
CA LEU A 31 -3.19 -13.28 -8.52
C LEU A 31 -4.64 -13.31 -9.01
N LEU A 32 -5.46 -12.41 -8.47
CA LEU A 32 -6.89 -12.35 -8.77
C LEU A 32 -7.22 -11.44 -9.97
N GLN A 33 -6.20 -10.81 -10.57
CA GLN A 33 -6.34 -9.89 -11.71
C GLN A 33 -7.38 -8.78 -11.47
N VAL A 34 -7.34 -8.19 -10.28
CA VAL A 34 -8.25 -7.13 -9.84
C VAL A 34 -7.47 -5.90 -9.43
N LYS A 35 -8.01 -4.72 -9.71
CA LYS A 35 -7.35 -3.44 -9.42
C LYS A 35 -8.16 -2.63 -8.39
N PRO A 36 -7.69 -2.50 -7.14
CA PRO A 36 -8.31 -1.62 -6.15
C PRO A 36 -8.00 -0.15 -6.46
N ASP A 37 -8.67 0.75 -5.73
CA ASP A 37 -8.39 2.18 -5.79
C ASP A 37 -7.21 2.56 -4.86
N LEU A 38 -7.07 1.84 -3.74
CA LEU A 38 -5.96 1.92 -2.80
C LEU A 38 -5.55 0.52 -2.31
N THR A 39 -4.29 0.39 -1.92
CA THR A 39 -3.72 -0.82 -1.33
C THR A 39 -2.96 -0.43 -0.06
N ALA A 40 -3.23 -1.14 1.04
CA ALA A 40 -2.46 -1.04 2.27
C ALA A 40 -1.40 -2.15 2.31
N LEU A 41 -0.20 -1.81 2.78
CA LEU A 41 0.98 -2.66 2.80
C LEU A 41 1.68 -2.57 4.16
N GLY A 42 2.41 -3.62 4.51
CA GLY A 42 3.23 -3.66 5.72
C GLY A 42 3.97 -4.99 5.81
N LYS A 43 4.43 -5.33 7.02
CA LYS A 43 5.12 -6.60 7.31
C LYS A 43 6.33 -6.86 6.39
N ILE A 44 6.15 -7.62 5.31
CA ILE A 44 7.24 -8.06 4.43
C ILE A 44 7.99 -6.88 3.83
N ILE A 45 7.26 -5.82 3.44
CA ILE A 45 7.86 -4.62 2.83
C ILE A 45 8.83 -3.88 3.78
N GLY A 46 8.93 -4.28 5.04
CA GLY A 46 9.85 -3.71 6.02
C GLY A 46 11.08 -4.57 6.29
N GLY A 47 11.20 -5.76 5.67
CA GLY A 47 12.36 -6.63 5.85
C GLY A 47 12.62 -7.08 7.29
N GLY A 48 11.61 -7.06 8.15
CA GLY A 48 11.73 -7.37 9.59
C GLY A 48 11.70 -6.14 10.52
N LEU A 49 11.72 -4.93 9.97
CA LEU A 49 11.57 -3.68 10.73
C LEU A 49 10.14 -3.12 10.68
N PRO A 50 9.75 -2.25 11.64
CA PRO A 50 8.44 -1.62 11.65
C PRO A 50 8.20 -0.77 10.40
N ILE A 51 7.18 -1.13 9.63
CA ILE A 51 6.75 -0.35 8.46
C ILE A 51 5.26 -0.51 8.19
N GLY A 52 4.69 0.53 7.60
CA GLY A 52 3.39 0.50 6.97
C GLY A 52 3.40 1.48 5.79
N ALA A 53 2.65 1.14 4.75
CA ALA A 53 2.49 2.01 3.60
C ALA A 53 1.07 1.87 3.05
N TYR A 54 0.62 2.90 2.34
CA TYR A 54 -0.59 2.83 1.53
C TYR A 54 -0.33 3.59 0.24
N GLY A 55 -0.95 3.13 -0.84
CA GLY A 55 -0.77 3.74 -2.16
C GLY A 55 -1.87 3.30 -3.11
N GLY A 56 -2.02 4.02 -4.22
CA GLY A 56 -3.03 3.69 -5.21
C GLY A 56 -3.14 4.76 -6.29
N LYS A 57 -4.36 5.08 -6.71
CA LYS A 57 -4.58 6.06 -7.77
C LYS A 57 -4.02 7.43 -7.40
N LYS A 58 -3.36 8.07 -8.37
CA LYS A 58 -2.75 9.40 -8.22
C LYS A 58 -3.76 10.44 -7.72
N GLU A 59 -4.95 10.50 -8.32
CA GLU A 59 -6.03 11.42 -7.94
C GLU A 59 -6.46 11.32 -6.47
N ILE A 60 -6.32 10.13 -5.86
CA ILE A 60 -6.60 9.91 -4.43
C ILE A 60 -5.38 10.31 -3.59
N MET A 61 -4.17 9.91 -4.01
CA MET A 61 -2.94 10.22 -3.28
C MET A 61 -2.64 11.72 -3.24
N GLU A 62 -3.08 12.49 -4.23
CA GLU A 62 -2.99 13.96 -4.25
C GLU A 62 -3.88 14.64 -3.20
N GLN A 63 -4.82 13.93 -2.58
CA GLN A 63 -5.59 14.45 -1.44
C GLN A 63 -4.80 14.41 -0.14
N VAL A 64 -3.69 13.68 -0.06
CA VAL A 64 -2.87 13.55 1.14
C VAL A 64 -1.99 14.79 1.31
N ALA A 65 -1.86 15.28 2.54
CA ALA A 65 -0.97 16.38 2.87
C ALA A 65 0.50 16.02 2.51
N PRO A 66 1.30 16.98 2.00
CA PRO A 66 1.01 18.42 1.90
C PRO A 66 0.26 18.84 0.62
N LEU A 67 -0.06 17.92 -0.29
CA LEU A 67 -0.69 18.24 -1.58
C LEU A 67 -2.19 18.51 -1.44
N GLY A 68 -2.84 17.82 -0.52
CA GLY A 68 -4.27 17.96 -0.28
C GLY A 68 -4.64 18.06 1.20
N PRO A 69 -5.95 18.10 1.49
CA PRO A 69 -6.47 18.39 2.83
C PRO A 69 -6.41 17.21 3.80
N ALA A 70 -6.19 15.98 3.33
CA ALA A 70 -6.16 14.80 4.19
C ALA A 70 -4.82 14.71 4.92
N TYR A 71 -4.83 15.13 6.19
CA TYR A 71 -3.63 15.14 7.02
C TYR A 71 -3.13 13.73 7.34
N GLN A 72 -1.87 13.46 6.99
CA GLN A 72 -1.15 12.28 7.43
C GLN A 72 0.32 12.67 7.67
N ALA A 73 0.83 12.31 8.84
CA ALA A 73 2.22 12.54 9.22
C ALA A 73 2.71 11.40 10.12
N GLY A 74 4.03 11.31 10.30
CA GLY A 74 4.63 10.39 11.25
C GLY A 74 6.14 10.63 11.37
N THR A 75 6.63 10.81 12.60
CA THR A 75 8.05 11.11 12.87
C THR A 75 9.02 10.07 12.28
N MET A 76 8.62 8.80 12.33
CA MET A 76 9.42 7.67 11.85
C MET A 76 8.95 7.14 10.48
N ALA A 77 8.00 7.82 9.83
CA ALA A 77 7.55 7.46 8.50
C ALA A 77 8.72 7.64 7.51
N GLY A 78 9.05 6.58 6.77
CA GLY A 78 10.18 6.61 5.83
C GLY A 78 11.57 6.61 6.48
N ASN A 79 11.71 6.18 7.75
CA ASN A 79 13.02 6.14 8.40
C ASN A 79 14.03 5.27 7.59
N PRO A 80 15.31 5.67 7.50
CA PRO A 80 16.29 4.99 6.64
C PRO A 80 16.48 3.51 6.94
N ALA A 81 16.44 3.10 8.21
CA ALA A 81 16.62 1.71 8.60
C ALA A 81 15.52 0.80 8.00
N SER A 82 14.25 1.20 8.15
CA SER A 82 13.12 0.42 7.64
C SER A 82 13.07 0.41 6.12
N ILE A 83 13.40 1.53 5.47
CA ILE A 83 13.44 1.63 4.00
C ILE A 83 14.56 0.76 3.41
N LEU A 84 15.78 0.85 3.96
CA LEU A 84 16.91 0.05 3.46
C LEU A 84 16.68 -1.46 3.67
N SER A 85 16.12 -1.85 4.81
CA SER A 85 15.75 -3.24 5.08
C SER A 85 14.68 -3.75 4.12
N GLY A 86 13.65 -2.95 3.85
CA GLY A 86 12.61 -3.26 2.86
C GLY A 86 13.16 -3.40 1.44
N ILE A 87 14.00 -2.46 1.00
CA ILE A 87 14.66 -2.52 -0.32
C ILE A 87 15.51 -3.78 -0.46
N ALA A 88 16.32 -4.10 0.55
CA ALA A 88 17.14 -5.31 0.53
C ALA A 88 16.27 -6.58 0.46
N CYS A 89 15.15 -6.63 1.20
CA CYS A 89 14.21 -7.75 1.20
C CYS A 89 13.47 -7.97 -0.12
N LEU A 90 13.26 -6.92 -0.92
CA LEU A 90 12.49 -7.00 -2.17
C LEU A 90 13.35 -7.05 -3.44
N ASN A 91 14.67 -6.83 -3.31
CA ASN A 91 15.62 -6.83 -4.43
C ASN A 91 16.49 -8.09 -4.53
N CYS A 92 16.39 -8.99 -3.54
CA CYS A 92 17.08 -10.28 -3.54
C CYS A 92 16.32 -11.32 -4.37
#